data_AF-A0A7J0HA60-F1
#
_entry.id   AF-A0A7J0HA60-F1
#
_cell.length_a   1.000
_cell.length_b   1.000
_cell.length_c   1.000
_cell.angle_alpha   90.00
_cell.angle_beta   90.00
_cell.angle_gamma   90.00
#
_symmetry.space_group_name_H-M   'P 1'
#
loop_
_entity.id
_entity.type
_entity.pdbx_description
1 polymer ?
#
loop_
_entity_poly.entity_id
_entity_poly.type
_entity_poly.pdbx_seq_one_letter_code
_entity_poly.pdbx_strand_id
1 'polypeptide(L)'
;MARLTIRERRKKRDRDVLIAVMCVMRTFNTVLQMYMLIREFIGQRIERSPHIPLNPNVYQQQIDSLNRLVHSDDTTCHDQLRVNRHTFMRLCNLLMQRGLQDSRDVCVAEKVAIFLWILSHHTKNRRTKFQFIRSGETISRHFNVVLLAILRLHDVLWFHPEPVLPNDPEDSRNLRFIYALSGWEGSATDSRVLANALVRPHGLKIPQGRFYLVDAGYTNGPGLLAPYRSQRYHINIWRQGQLPQSKEEAFNMNHSAARNVVERCFRVLKMRWGILRSYSYYPIRTQCRIVTACCLLHNFIKREMSIDPVEHEYDMWELHNMHNVPLEDPEDHITQVDTTNEWTEMRDNLATQMYNEFLATHGDGQ
;
A
#
# COMPACT_ATOMS: atom_id res chain seq x y z
N MET A 1 -34.84 34.92 -90.15
CA MET A 1 -33.62 34.46 -89.45
C MET A 1 -32.46 34.40 -90.44
N ALA A 2 -31.49 35.31 -90.37
CA ALA A 2 -30.37 35.35 -91.31
C ALA A 2 -29.38 34.18 -91.04
N ARG A 3 -29.05 33.40 -92.08
CA ARG A 3 -28.05 32.31 -91.99
C ARG A 3 -26.65 32.92 -92.05
N LEU A 4 -25.85 32.70 -91.00
CA LEU A 4 -24.44 33.12 -90.94
C LEU A 4 -23.62 32.57 -92.12
N THR A 5 -22.73 33.39 -92.67
CA THR A 5 -21.81 33.01 -93.75
C THR A 5 -20.78 31.99 -93.27
N ILE A 6 -20.22 31.17 -94.18
CA ILE A 6 -19.24 30.11 -93.85
C ILE A 6 -18.04 30.67 -93.06
N ARG A 7 -17.60 31.89 -93.41
CA ARG A 7 -16.49 32.59 -92.75
C ARG A 7 -16.81 32.98 -91.30
N GLU A 8 -18.04 33.38 -91.02
CA GLU A 8 -18.49 33.73 -89.66
C GLU A 8 -18.65 32.50 -88.77
N ARG A 9 -19.14 31.37 -89.32
CA ARG A 9 -19.23 30.10 -88.58
C ARG A 9 -17.85 29.56 -88.19
N ARG A 10 -16.86 29.68 -89.10
CA ARG A 10 -15.48 29.29 -88.81
C ARG A 10 -14.86 30.15 -87.70
N LYS A 11 -15.00 31.48 -87.78
CA LYS A 11 -14.56 32.40 -86.71
C LYS A 11 -15.24 32.13 -85.36
N LYS A 12 -16.53 31.80 -85.35
CA LYS A 12 -17.27 31.45 -84.12
C LYS A 12 -16.73 30.15 -83.52
N ARG A 13 -16.55 29.11 -84.35
CA ARG A 13 -15.98 27.82 -83.91
C ARG A 13 -14.56 27.98 -83.37
N ASP A 14 -13.71 28.76 -84.02
CA ASP A 14 -12.33 28.98 -83.57
C ASP A 14 -12.31 29.76 -82.24
N ARG A 15 -13.24 30.71 -82.05
CA ARG A 15 -13.43 31.41 -80.76
C ARG A 15 -13.94 30.47 -79.66
N ASP A 16 -14.90 29.60 -79.96
CA ASP A 16 -15.44 28.63 -79.00
C ASP A 16 -14.38 27.60 -78.60
N VAL A 17 -13.54 27.14 -79.53
CA VAL A 17 -12.38 26.28 -79.25
C VAL A 17 -11.34 27.02 -78.40
N LEU A 18 -11.04 28.28 -78.70
CA LEU A 18 -10.12 29.08 -77.89
C LEU A 18 -10.64 29.26 -76.46
N ILE A 19 -11.94 29.53 -76.28
CA ILE A 19 -12.59 29.63 -74.97
C ILE A 19 -12.51 28.29 -74.22
N ALA A 20 -12.79 27.16 -74.90
CA ALA A 20 -12.68 25.84 -74.30
C ALA A 20 -11.25 25.53 -73.83
N VAL A 21 -10.24 25.84 -74.66
CA VAL A 21 -8.82 25.68 -74.29
C VAL A 21 -8.45 26.57 -73.10
N MET A 22 -8.88 27.84 -73.09
CA MET A 22 -8.65 28.73 -71.96
C MET A 22 -9.32 28.23 -70.67
N CYS A 23 -10.53 27.67 -70.75
CA CYS A 23 -11.20 27.05 -69.61
C CYS A 23 -10.41 25.85 -69.07
N VAL A 24 -9.91 24.97 -69.94
CA VAL A 24 -9.08 23.82 -69.54
C VAL A 24 -7.74 24.25 -68.93
N MET A 25 -7.08 25.26 -69.50
CA MET A 25 -5.86 25.81 -68.91
C MET A 25 -6.12 26.43 -67.53
N ARG A 26 -7.27 27.10 -67.36
CA ARG A 26 -7.66 27.72 -66.10
C ARG A 26 -7.98 26.67 -65.03
N THR A 27 -8.69 25.59 -65.38
CA THR A 27 -8.95 24.48 -64.44
C THR A 27 -7.65 23.80 -64.02
N PHE A 28 -6.76 23.52 -64.97
CA PHE A 28 -5.44 22.97 -64.67
C PHE A 28 -4.63 23.86 -63.72
N ASN A 29 -4.59 25.17 -63.98
CA ASN A 29 -3.89 26.13 -63.11
C ASN A 29 -4.50 26.19 -61.70
N THR A 30 -5.83 26.12 -61.56
CA THR A 30 -6.48 26.06 -60.24
C THR A 30 -6.17 24.78 -59.47
N VAL A 31 -6.04 23.64 -60.17
CA VAL A 31 -5.65 22.36 -59.53
C VAL A 31 -4.20 22.42 -59.05
N LEU A 32 -3.29 23.00 -59.84
CA LEU A 32 -1.89 23.21 -59.43
C LEU A 32 -1.78 24.15 -58.22
N GLN A 33 -2.53 25.26 -58.21
CA GLN A 33 -2.60 26.18 -57.06
C GLN A 33 -3.11 25.47 -55.80
N MET A 34 -4.18 24.68 -55.92
CA MET A 34 -4.71 23.89 -54.80
C MET A 34 -3.69 22.86 -54.31
N TYR A 35 -2.96 22.19 -55.20
CA TYR A 35 -1.90 21.25 -54.85
C TYR A 35 -0.75 21.95 -54.08
N MET A 36 -0.33 23.13 -54.51
CA MET A 36 0.72 23.90 -53.83
C MET A 36 0.27 24.33 -52.43
N LEU A 37 -0.97 24.79 -52.27
CA LEU A 37 -1.54 25.15 -50.96
C LEU A 37 -1.66 23.94 -50.02
N ILE A 38 -2.08 22.78 -50.53
CA ILE A 38 -2.14 21.54 -49.74
C ILE A 38 -0.73 21.12 -49.30
N ARG A 39 0.26 21.17 -50.20
CA ARG A 39 1.65 20.85 -49.89
C ARG A 39 2.24 21.79 -48.85
N GLU A 40 1.97 23.10 -48.96
CA GLU A 40 2.42 24.09 -47.99
C GLU A 40 1.72 23.93 -46.64
N PHE A 41 0.42 23.64 -46.63
CA PHE A 41 -0.32 23.35 -45.40
C PHE A 41 0.17 22.08 -44.70
N ILE A 42 0.43 21.00 -45.45
CA ILE A 42 1.04 19.77 -44.93
C ILE A 42 2.45 20.06 -44.40
N GLY A 43 3.26 20.81 -45.14
CA GLY A 43 4.60 21.24 -44.71
C GLY A 43 4.58 22.02 -43.39
N GLN A 44 3.72 23.03 -43.30
CA GLN A 44 3.52 23.81 -42.06
C GLN A 44 3.00 22.95 -40.91
N ARG A 45 2.18 21.93 -41.18
CA ARG A 45 1.70 21.00 -40.14
C ARG A 45 2.78 20.03 -39.66
N ILE A 46 3.68 19.62 -40.55
CA ILE A 46 4.85 18.79 -40.22
C ILE A 46 5.85 19.62 -39.40
N GLU A 47 6.13 20.87 -39.79
CA GLU A 47 7.03 21.77 -39.05
C GLU A 47 6.46 22.22 -37.70
N ARG A 48 5.13 22.42 -37.59
CA ARG A 48 4.46 22.72 -36.31
C ARG A 48 4.24 21.48 -35.44
N SER A 49 4.46 20.27 -35.97
CA SER A 49 4.50 19.09 -35.13
C SER A 49 5.75 19.19 -34.28
N PRO A 50 5.66 19.24 -32.94
CA PRO A 50 6.85 19.29 -32.11
C PRO A 50 7.71 18.08 -32.48
N HIS A 51 8.89 18.34 -33.04
CA HIS A 51 9.85 17.30 -33.33
C HIS A 51 10.32 16.76 -31.97
N ILE A 52 9.61 15.76 -31.44
CA ILE A 52 10.05 15.03 -30.26
C ILE A 52 11.26 14.24 -30.74
N PRO A 53 12.50 14.56 -30.32
CA PRO A 53 13.62 13.74 -30.68
C PRO A 53 13.34 12.33 -30.17
N LEU A 54 13.31 11.35 -31.08
CA LEU A 54 13.34 9.94 -30.73
C LEU A 54 14.67 9.73 -29.99
N ASN A 55 14.66 9.81 -28.66
CA ASN A 55 15.81 9.43 -27.87
C ASN A 55 15.96 7.90 -28.03
N PRO A 56 17.02 7.43 -28.72
CA PRO A 56 17.05 6.07 -29.22
C PRO A 56 17.41 5.05 -28.14
N ASN A 57 17.81 5.48 -26.94
CA ASN A 57 18.25 4.57 -25.90
C ASN A 57 17.20 4.41 -24.79
N VAL A 58 16.16 3.64 -25.09
CA VAL A 58 15.13 3.21 -24.12
C VAL A 58 15.75 2.59 -22.88
N TYR A 59 16.86 1.85 -23.03
CA TYR A 59 17.57 1.24 -21.92
C TYR A 59 18.23 2.27 -21.00
N GLN A 60 18.84 3.32 -21.56
CA GLN A 60 19.38 4.42 -20.76
C GLN A 60 18.27 5.14 -19.99
N GLN A 61 17.11 5.38 -20.60
CA GLN A 61 15.97 5.99 -19.91
C GLN A 61 15.44 5.12 -18.76
N GLN A 62 15.45 3.80 -18.92
CA GLN A 62 15.08 2.86 -17.86
C GLN A 62 16.06 2.95 -16.68
N ILE A 63 17.37 2.96 -16.97
CA ILE A 63 18.41 3.13 -15.95
C ILE A 63 18.29 4.48 -15.25
N ASP A 64 18.15 5.57 -16.01
CA ASP A 64 18.02 6.92 -15.45
C ASP A 64 16.75 7.05 -14.59
N SER A 65 15.66 6.39 -14.99
CA SER A 65 14.43 6.34 -14.18
C SER A 65 14.65 5.61 -12.86
N LEU A 66 15.32 4.46 -12.88
CA LEU A 66 15.65 3.70 -11.68
C LEU A 66 16.61 4.48 -10.76
N ASN A 67 17.66 5.09 -11.32
CA ASN A 67 18.64 5.86 -10.57
C ASN A 67 17.99 7.07 -9.89
N ARG A 68 17.04 7.74 -10.55
CA ARG A 68 16.25 8.82 -9.94
C ARG A 68 15.38 8.35 -8.78
N LEU A 69 14.91 7.10 -8.77
CA LEU A 69 14.08 6.58 -7.68
C LEU A 69 14.91 6.09 -6.49
N VAL A 70 16.05 5.46 -6.74
CA VAL A 70 16.78 4.68 -5.74
C VAL A 70 18.11 5.32 -5.34
N HIS A 71 18.73 6.13 -6.19
CA HIS A 71 20.10 6.61 -5.97
C HIS A 71 20.21 8.13 -5.77
N SER A 72 19.17 8.92 -6.07
CA SER A 72 19.24 10.39 -5.95
C SER A 72 19.46 10.84 -4.49
N ASP A 73 18.55 10.47 -3.60
CA ASP A 73 18.50 10.91 -2.21
C ASP A 73 17.53 10.04 -1.40
N ASP A 74 17.68 10.09 -0.07
CA ASP A 74 16.85 9.27 0.84
C ASP A 74 15.39 9.71 0.88
N THR A 75 15.11 11.00 0.68
CA THR A 75 13.74 11.54 0.67
C THR A 75 12.96 11.02 -0.54
N THR A 76 13.53 11.11 -1.75
CA THR A 76 12.89 10.58 -2.96
C THR A 76 12.67 9.07 -2.86
N CYS A 77 13.68 8.32 -2.41
CA CYS A 77 13.54 6.87 -2.24
C CYS A 77 12.43 6.54 -1.22
N HIS A 78 12.36 7.28 -0.11
CA HIS A 78 11.32 7.12 0.89
C HIS A 78 9.93 7.48 0.36
N ASP A 79 9.78 8.62 -0.30
CA ASP A 79 8.48 9.12 -0.76
C ASP A 79 7.88 8.24 -1.85
N GLN A 80 8.74 7.66 -2.71
CA GLN A 80 8.32 6.81 -3.81
C GLN A 80 8.25 5.31 -3.45
N LEU A 81 9.14 4.82 -2.59
CA LEU A 81 9.31 3.37 -2.32
C LEU A 81 9.11 2.99 -0.84
N ARG A 82 8.86 3.96 0.04
CA ARG A 82 8.64 3.80 1.50
C ARG A 82 9.84 3.26 2.28
N VAL A 83 11.03 3.37 1.70
CA VAL A 83 12.31 2.94 2.28
C VAL A 83 13.39 3.96 1.92
N ASN A 84 14.37 4.17 2.81
CA ASN A 84 15.57 4.93 2.44
C ASN A 84 16.51 4.10 1.53
N ARG A 85 17.52 4.73 0.93
CA ARG A 85 18.37 4.08 -0.07
C ARG A 85 19.16 2.91 0.49
N HIS A 86 19.68 3.05 1.72
CA HIS A 86 20.39 1.97 2.40
C HIS A 86 19.49 0.74 2.59
N THR A 87 18.27 0.94 3.11
CA THR A 87 17.28 -0.12 3.35
C THR A 87 16.83 -0.78 2.04
N PHE A 88 16.67 0.00 0.97
CA PHE A 88 16.40 -0.54 -0.36
C PHE A 88 17.50 -1.49 -0.84
N MET A 89 18.76 -1.09 -0.73
CA MET A 89 19.90 -1.92 -1.15
C MET A 89 20.01 -3.19 -0.28
N ARG A 90 19.77 -3.07 1.03
CA ARG A 90 19.71 -4.21 1.95
C ARG A 90 18.62 -5.19 1.55
N LEU A 91 17.43 -4.71 1.16
CA LEU A 91 16.34 -5.55 0.69
C LEU A 91 16.70 -6.29 -0.60
N CYS A 92 17.31 -5.60 -1.56
CA CYS A 92 17.77 -6.20 -2.81
C CYS A 92 18.79 -7.30 -2.54
N ASN A 93 19.78 -7.04 -1.69
CA ASN A 93 20.80 -8.03 -1.31
C ASN A 93 20.20 -9.25 -0.62
N LEU A 94 19.27 -9.04 0.31
CA LEU A 94 18.58 -10.13 1.00
C LEU A 94 17.78 -11.00 0.02
N LEU A 95 17.08 -10.39 -0.93
CA LEU A 95 16.33 -11.12 -1.96
C LEU A 95 17.26 -11.86 -2.93
N MET A 96 18.41 -11.28 -3.28
CA MET A 96 19.42 -11.95 -4.11
C MET A 96 19.99 -13.19 -3.44
N GLN A 97 20.35 -13.10 -2.16
CA GLN A 97 20.83 -14.25 -1.37
C GLN A 97 19.80 -15.38 -1.30
N ARG A 98 18.52 -15.05 -1.46
CA ARG A 98 17.39 -15.99 -1.39
C ARG A 98 16.88 -16.39 -2.77
N GLY A 99 17.67 -16.14 -3.81
CA GLY A 99 17.50 -16.68 -5.17
C GLY A 99 16.82 -15.75 -6.17
N LEU A 100 16.52 -14.49 -5.82
CA LEU A 100 16.04 -13.52 -6.80
C LEU A 100 17.22 -13.04 -7.66
N GLN A 101 17.20 -13.35 -8.96
CA GLN A 101 18.31 -13.02 -9.87
C GLN A 101 17.89 -11.96 -10.89
N ASP A 102 18.87 -11.34 -11.54
CA ASP A 102 18.65 -10.49 -12.70
C ASP A 102 17.99 -11.30 -13.83
N SER A 103 17.16 -10.62 -14.63
CA SER A 103 16.70 -11.13 -15.92
C SER A 103 17.48 -10.43 -17.02
N ARG A 104 17.43 -10.98 -18.25
CA ARG A 104 18.12 -10.41 -19.42
C ARG A 104 18.00 -8.89 -19.52
N ASP A 105 16.79 -8.37 -19.30
CA ASP A 105 16.48 -6.96 -19.52
C ASP A 105 16.17 -6.18 -18.24
N VAL A 106 16.07 -6.82 -17.07
CA VAL A 106 15.59 -6.20 -15.82
C VAL A 106 16.42 -6.69 -14.64
N CYS A 107 17.11 -5.77 -13.96
CA CYS A 107 17.89 -6.08 -12.77
C CYS A 107 17.02 -6.26 -11.52
N VAL A 108 17.56 -6.87 -10.46
CA VAL A 108 16.85 -7.09 -9.20
C VAL A 108 16.38 -5.78 -8.58
N ALA A 109 17.21 -4.74 -8.60
CA ALA A 109 16.83 -3.41 -8.10
C ALA A 109 15.57 -2.89 -8.81
N GLU A 110 15.50 -2.99 -10.14
CA GLU A 110 14.31 -2.57 -10.87
C GLU A 110 13.08 -3.41 -10.53
N LYS A 111 13.22 -4.74 -10.39
CA LYS A 111 12.11 -5.62 -9.96
C LYS A 111 11.55 -5.20 -8.61
N VAL A 112 12.43 -4.95 -7.64
CA VAL A 112 12.07 -4.54 -6.28
C VAL A 112 11.45 -3.14 -6.30
N ALA A 113 12.01 -2.20 -7.07
CA ALA A 113 11.45 -0.86 -7.23
C ALA A 113 10.04 -0.88 -7.83
N ILE A 114 9.80 -1.68 -8.88
CA ILE A 114 8.45 -1.88 -9.46
C ILE A 114 7.48 -2.39 -8.38
N PHE A 115 7.90 -3.39 -7.61
CA PHE A 115 7.07 -3.99 -6.57
C PHE A 115 6.71 -2.97 -5.49
N LEU A 116 7.70 -2.30 -4.90
CA LEU A 116 7.50 -1.29 -3.86
C LEU A 116 6.68 -0.10 -4.36
N TRP A 117 6.92 0.39 -5.58
CA TRP A 117 6.13 1.45 -6.19
C TRP A 117 4.63 1.11 -6.26
N ILE A 118 4.31 -0.13 -6.69
CA ILE A 118 2.92 -0.59 -6.76
C ILE A 118 2.30 -0.65 -5.37
N LEU A 119 2.99 -1.20 -4.37
CA LEU A 119 2.48 -1.28 -2.99
C LEU A 119 2.27 0.11 -2.38
N SER A 120 3.23 1.02 -2.59
CA SER A 120 3.27 2.35 -1.98
C SER A 120 2.16 3.26 -2.48
N HIS A 121 1.85 3.19 -3.78
CA HIS A 121 0.93 4.11 -4.44
C HIS A 121 -0.36 3.46 -4.95
N HIS A 122 -0.51 2.14 -4.79
CA HIS A 122 -1.63 1.37 -5.36
C HIS A 122 -1.82 1.62 -6.87
N THR A 123 -0.72 1.71 -7.62
CA THR A 123 -0.80 2.06 -9.05
C THR A 123 -1.25 0.89 -9.91
N LYS A 124 -2.13 1.17 -10.87
CA LYS A 124 -2.57 0.18 -11.87
C LYS A 124 -1.42 -0.09 -12.85
N ASN A 125 -1.31 -1.33 -13.34
CA ASN A 125 -0.31 -1.75 -14.32
C ASN A 125 -0.19 -0.78 -15.52
N ARG A 126 -1.33 -0.28 -16.02
CA ARG A 126 -1.37 0.71 -17.12
C ARG A 126 -0.59 2.00 -16.84
N ARG A 127 -0.41 2.41 -15.59
CA ARG A 127 0.36 3.60 -15.17
C ARG A 127 1.81 3.21 -14.87
N THR A 128 2.01 2.10 -14.16
CA THR A 128 3.34 1.58 -13.81
C THR A 128 4.18 1.28 -15.05
N LYS A 129 3.57 0.74 -16.11
CA LYS A 129 4.27 0.43 -17.37
C LYS A 129 4.91 1.66 -18.02
N PHE A 130 4.27 2.83 -17.91
CA PHE A 130 4.82 4.10 -18.41
C PHE A 130 5.94 4.60 -17.51
N GLN A 131 5.76 4.53 -16.19
CA GLN A 131 6.76 4.97 -15.21
C GLN A 131 8.11 4.25 -15.38
N PHE A 132 8.07 2.93 -15.59
CA PHE A 132 9.27 2.10 -15.72
C PHE A 132 9.66 1.85 -17.19
N ILE A 133 8.89 2.36 -18.17
CA ILE A 133 9.15 2.17 -19.60
C ILE A 133 9.27 0.66 -19.93
N ARG A 134 8.35 -0.15 -19.40
CA ARG A 134 8.28 -1.61 -19.59
C ARG A 134 6.94 -2.03 -20.16
N SER A 135 6.87 -3.24 -20.72
CA SER A 135 5.58 -3.82 -21.09
C SER A 135 4.75 -4.12 -19.83
N GLY A 136 3.42 -4.11 -19.94
CA GLY A 136 2.55 -4.47 -18.82
C GLY A 136 2.72 -5.92 -18.36
N GLU A 137 3.12 -6.81 -19.28
CA GLU A 137 3.47 -8.19 -18.96
C GLU A 137 4.73 -8.25 -18.07
N THR A 138 5.77 -7.49 -18.41
CA THR A 138 7.00 -7.38 -17.59
C THR A 138 6.70 -6.87 -16.18
N ILE A 139 5.88 -5.82 -16.05
CA ILE A 139 5.43 -5.31 -14.74
C ILE A 139 4.72 -6.40 -13.94
N SER A 140 3.75 -7.08 -14.55
CA SER A 140 2.96 -8.12 -13.88
C SER A 140 3.83 -9.32 -13.46
N ARG A 141 4.73 -9.76 -14.34
CA ARG A 141 5.66 -10.87 -14.07
C ARG A 141 6.55 -10.53 -12.88
N HIS A 142 7.20 -9.37 -12.90
CA HIS A 142 8.14 -9.00 -11.83
C HIS A 142 7.46 -8.70 -10.50
N PHE A 143 6.25 -8.12 -10.52
CA PHE A 143 5.44 -7.99 -9.30
C PHE A 143 5.21 -9.35 -8.62
N ASN A 144 4.78 -10.36 -9.38
CA ASN A 144 4.52 -11.69 -8.83
C ASN A 144 5.80 -12.42 -8.37
N VAL A 145 6.89 -12.29 -9.13
CA VAL A 145 8.18 -12.90 -8.77
C VAL A 145 8.70 -12.31 -7.46
N VAL A 146 8.67 -10.99 -7.30
CA VAL A 146 9.11 -10.33 -6.06
C VAL A 146 8.17 -10.64 -4.90
N LEU A 147 6.85 -10.65 -5.13
CA LEU A 147 5.87 -11.05 -4.11
C LEU A 147 6.18 -12.43 -3.52
N LEU A 148 6.42 -13.42 -4.38
CA LEU A 148 6.79 -14.76 -3.94
C LEU A 148 8.16 -14.80 -3.25
N ALA A 149 9.13 -14.01 -3.73
CA ALA A 149 10.44 -13.93 -3.11
C ALA A 149 10.36 -13.35 -1.68
N ILE A 150 9.58 -12.28 -1.46
CA ILE A 150 9.33 -11.71 -0.13
C ILE A 150 8.68 -12.73 0.81
N LEU A 151 7.68 -13.47 0.34
CA LEU A 151 7.01 -14.49 1.16
C LEU A 151 7.92 -15.65 1.57
N ARG A 152 8.96 -15.94 0.78
CA ARG A 152 9.99 -16.92 1.15
C ARG A 152 10.92 -16.43 2.25
N LEU A 153 10.88 -15.15 2.62
CA LEU A 153 11.63 -14.57 3.73
C LEU A 153 10.86 -14.58 5.06
N HIS A 154 9.69 -15.23 5.13
CA HIS A 154 8.85 -15.21 6.33
C HIS A 154 9.59 -15.69 7.60
N ASP A 155 10.50 -16.66 7.47
CA ASP A 155 11.36 -17.19 8.53
C ASP A 155 12.29 -16.12 9.14
N VAL A 156 12.74 -15.16 8.32
CA VAL A 156 13.68 -14.09 8.73
C VAL A 156 12.98 -12.80 9.12
N LEU A 157 11.82 -12.53 8.52
CA LEU A 157 11.14 -11.25 8.63
C LEU A 157 10.01 -11.24 9.67
N TRP A 158 9.54 -12.40 10.13
CA TRP A 158 8.66 -12.42 11.31
C TRP A 158 9.43 -12.04 12.56
N PHE A 159 8.80 -11.19 13.38
CA PHE A 159 9.37 -10.85 14.67
C PHE A 159 9.15 -12.01 15.64
N HIS A 160 10.21 -12.36 16.36
CA HIS A 160 10.18 -13.40 17.37
C HIS A 160 10.10 -12.68 18.73
N PRO A 161 8.94 -12.70 19.41
CA PRO A 161 8.75 -11.89 20.61
C PRO A 161 9.56 -12.46 21.80
N GLU A 162 10.35 -11.60 22.41
CA GLU A 162 10.94 -11.83 23.72
C GLU A 162 9.91 -11.46 24.82
N PRO A 163 9.96 -12.08 26.01
CA PRO A 163 9.05 -11.72 27.08
C PRO A 163 9.35 -10.28 27.53
N VAL A 164 8.30 -9.48 27.67
CA VAL A 164 8.40 -8.13 28.25
C VAL A 164 8.86 -8.28 29.70
N LEU A 165 10.02 -7.73 30.03
CA LEU A 165 10.58 -7.77 31.38
C LEU A 165 9.98 -6.64 32.23
N PRO A 166 9.85 -6.81 33.56
CA PRO A 166 9.44 -5.72 34.44
C PRO A 166 10.42 -4.55 34.33
N ASN A 167 9.91 -3.34 34.05
CA ASN A 167 10.68 -2.10 33.86
C ASN A 167 11.57 -2.05 32.61
N ASP A 168 11.25 -2.78 31.54
CA ASP A 168 11.94 -2.63 30.26
C ASP A 168 11.70 -1.22 29.68
N PRO A 169 12.73 -0.35 29.60
CA PRO A 169 12.59 0.99 29.02
C PRO A 169 12.34 0.94 27.50
N GLU A 170 12.58 -0.21 26.83
CA GLU A 170 12.25 -0.48 25.43
C GLU A 170 10.83 -1.07 25.24
N ASP A 171 10.00 -1.19 26.30
CA ASP A 171 8.57 -1.52 26.17
C ASP A 171 7.75 -0.38 25.53
N SER A 172 8.37 0.40 24.64
CA SER A 172 7.65 1.09 23.60
C SER A 172 7.21 0.08 22.54
N ARG A 173 6.16 -0.69 22.84
CA ARG A 173 5.06 -0.96 21.88
C ARG A 173 5.59 -1.24 20.47
N ASN A 174 6.45 -2.25 20.37
CA ASN A 174 7.15 -2.59 19.14
C ASN A 174 6.12 -2.89 18.04
N LEU A 175 5.94 -1.97 17.10
CA LEU A 175 4.96 -2.04 16.01
C LEU A 175 5.31 -3.12 14.97
N ARG A 176 5.78 -4.29 15.40
CA ARG A 176 6.24 -5.40 14.57
C ARG A 176 5.23 -6.55 14.62
N PHE A 177 5.00 -7.16 13.47
CA PHE A 177 4.13 -8.33 13.35
C PHE A 177 4.87 -9.61 13.74
N ILE A 178 4.26 -10.41 14.58
CA ILE A 178 4.76 -11.76 14.90
C ILE A 178 4.19 -12.81 13.94
N TYR A 179 2.98 -12.56 13.45
CA TYR A 179 2.22 -13.46 12.61
C TYR A 179 1.08 -12.69 11.92
N ALA A 180 0.73 -13.07 10.70
CA ALA A 180 -0.44 -12.54 10.00
C ALA A 180 -1.14 -13.67 9.22
N LEU A 181 -2.44 -13.85 9.47
CA LEU A 181 -3.29 -14.78 8.74
C LEU A 181 -4.31 -13.99 7.92
N SER A 182 -4.25 -14.14 6.59
CA SER A 182 -5.15 -13.48 5.65
C SER A 182 -5.94 -14.51 4.84
N GLY A 183 -7.09 -14.08 4.30
CA GLY A 183 -7.93 -14.91 3.41
C GLY A 183 -9.13 -15.60 4.04
N TRP A 184 -9.54 -15.15 5.23
CA TRP A 184 -10.81 -15.53 5.83
C TRP A 184 -11.96 -14.66 5.34
N GLU A 185 -13.15 -15.24 5.28
CA GLU A 185 -14.39 -14.53 4.98
C GLU A 185 -14.73 -13.56 6.11
N GLY A 186 -15.34 -12.42 5.79
CA GLY A 186 -15.70 -11.40 6.79
C GLY A 186 -16.75 -11.87 7.82
N SER A 187 -17.46 -12.97 7.54
CA SER A 187 -18.42 -13.62 8.46
C SER A 187 -17.77 -14.67 9.37
N ALA A 188 -16.47 -14.95 9.23
CA ALA A 188 -15.80 -15.93 10.07
C ALA A 188 -15.64 -15.40 11.50
N THR A 189 -15.92 -16.24 12.50
CA THR A 189 -15.74 -15.87 13.90
C THR A 189 -14.26 -15.83 14.27
N ASP A 190 -13.89 -14.90 15.15
CA ASP A 190 -12.54 -14.72 15.69
C ASP A 190 -11.93 -16.04 16.22
N SER A 191 -12.69 -16.79 17.01
CA SER A 191 -12.28 -18.08 17.54
C SER A 191 -11.95 -19.10 16.45
N ARG A 192 -12.67 -19.10 15.33
CA ARG A 192 -12.42 -20.01 14.20
C ARG A 192 -11.12 -19.64 13.46
N VAL A 193 -10.90 -18.34 13.26
CA VAL A 193 -9.67 -17.83 12.63
C VAL A 193 -8.45 -18.17 13.50
N LEU A 194 -8.56 -17.98 14.82
CA LEU A 194 -7.49 -18.30 15.77
C LEU A 194 -7.21 -19.80 15.86
N ALA A 195 -8.24 -20.64 15.97
CA ALA A 195 -8.06 -22.09 15.98
C ALA A 195 -7.29 -22.57 14.74
N ASN A 196 -7.61 -22.01 13.55
CA ASN A 196 -6.85 -22.32 12.34
C ASN A 196 -5.42 -21.78 12.37
N ALA A 197 -5.20 -20.60 12.95
CA ALA A 197 -3.87 -20.02 13.10
C ALA A 197 -2.95 -20.91 13.95
N LEU A 198 -3.46 -21.51 15.02
CA LEU A 198 -2.69 -22.34 15.96
C LEU A 198 -2.30 -23.70 15.37
N VAL A 199 -3.19 -24.34 14.61
CA VAL A 199 -2.99 -25.71 14.08
C VAL A 199 -2.02 -25.75 12.89
N ARG A 200 -1.74 -24.62 12.24
CA ARG A 200 -0.85 -24.58 11.06
C ARG A 200 0.59 -24.98 11.41
N PRO A 201 1.32 -25.65 10.49
CA PRO A 201 2.74 -26.01 10.70
C PRO A 201 3.61 -24.79 11.06
N HIS A 202 3.50 -23.71 10.29
CA HIS A 202 4.09 -22.40 10.55
C HIS A 202 3.05 -21.42 11.13
N GLY A 203 2.15 -21.94 11.94
CA GLY A 203 1.07 -21.20 12.60
C GLY A 203 1.54 -20.36 13.79
N LEU A 204 0.62 -19.58 14.34
CA LEU A 204 0.84 -18.81 15.56
C LEU A 204 1.25 -19.77 16.69
N LYS A 205 2.34 -19.43 17.39
CA LYS A 205 2.82 -20.19 18.54
C LYS A 205 2.65 -19.34 19.80
N ILE A 206 2.08 -19.96 20.83
CA ILE A 206 1.97 -19.38 22.16
C ILE A 206 3.07 -20.00 23.01
N PRO A 207 4.09 -19.23 23.44
CA PRO A 207 5.15 -19.76 24.29
C PRO A 207 4.61 -20.23 25.64
N GLN A 208 5.17 -21.32 26.17
CA GLN A 208 4.82 -21.80 27.51
C GLN A 208 5.14 -20.74 28.58
N GLY A 209 4.25 -20.58 29.55
CA GLY A 209 4.38 -19.58 30.62
C GLY A 209 4.18 -18.12 30.15
N ARG A 210 3.74 -17.90 28.91
CA ARG A 210 3.42 -16.57 28.37
C ARG A 210 2.00 -16.54 27.82
N PHE A 211 1.47 -15.34 27.63
CA PHE A 211 0.13 -15.12 27.06
C PHE A 211 0.11 -13.92 26.13
N TYR A 212 -0.87 -13.90 25.22
CA TYR A 212 -1.19 -12.74 24.40
C TYR A 212 -2.44 -12.05 24.93
N LEU A 213 -2.48 -10.73 24.88
CA LEU A 213 -3.71 -9.96 25.05
C LEU A 213 -4.58 -10.13 23.79
N VAL A 214 -5.84 -10.49 23.98
CA VAL A 214 -6.79 -10.73 22.88
C VAL A 214 -8.00 -9.81 22.96
N ASP A 215 -8.78 -9.75 21.88
CA ASP A 215 -10.04 -8.99 21.85
C ASP A 215 -11.13 -9.63 22.71
N ALA A 216 -12.17 -8.88 23.03
CA ALA A 216 -13.37 -9.38 23.70
C ALA A 216 -14.07 -10.51 22.91
N GLY A 217 -13.90 -10.53 21.58
CA GLY A 217 -14.38 -11.58 20.66
C GLY A 217 -13.71 -12.94 20.85
N TYR A 218 -12.55 -12.99 21.53
CA TYR A 218 -11.86 -14.24 21.84
C TYR A 218 -12.24 -14.78 23.23
N THR A 219 -12.07 -16.09 23.40
CA THR A 219 -12.28 -16.75 24.69
C THR A 219 -11.08 -16.54 25.62
N ASN A 220 -11.33 -16.26 26.91
CA ASN A 220 -10.29 -16.25 27.94
C ASN A 220 -9.84 -17.69 28.26
N GLY A 221 -8.56 -18.00 28.10
CA GLY A 221 -8.07 -19.35 28.31
C GLY A 221 -6.55 -19.50 28.14
N PRO A 222 -6.03 -20.73 28.14
CA PRO A 222 -4.61 -21.02 28.07
C PRO A 222 -3.83 -20.20 27.05
N GLY A 223 -3.06 -19.24 27.56
CA GLY A 223 -2.18 -18.38 26.78
C GLY A 223 -2.84 -17.19 26.08
N LEU A 224 -4.12 -16.92 26.37
CA LEU A 224 -4.92 -15.85 25.79
C LEU A 224 -5.70 -15.11 26.88
N LEU A 225 -5.38 -13.84 27.09
CA LEU A 225 -5.98 -13.01 28.13
C LEU A 225 -6.96 -12.00 27.52
N ALA A 226 -8.25 -12.26 27.72
CA ALA A 226 -9.34 -11.43 27.20
C ALA A 226 -9.81 -10.40 28.25
N PRO A 227 -10.32 -9.23 27.83
CA PRO A 227 -10.91 -8.25 28.73
C PRO A 227 -12.17 -8.78 29.43
N TYR A 228 -12.59 -8.10 30.51
CA TYR A 228 -13.91 -8.32 31.10
C TYR A 228 -14.98 -7.80 30.16
N ARG A 229 -15.93 -8.67 29.81
CA ARG A 229 -17.09 -8.31 28.99
C ARG A 229 -18.12 -7.54 29.83
N SER A 230 -18.95 -6.74 29.17
CA SER A 230 -20.00 -5.92 29.80
C SER A 230 -19.49 -4.90 30.84
N GLN A 231 -18.23 -4.48 30.70
CA GLN A 231 -17.59 -3.43 31.49
C GLN A 231 -17.10 -2.32 30.54
N ARG A 232 -16.83 -1.12 31.07
CA ARG A 232 -16.21 -0.04 30.27
C ARG A 232 -14.84 -0.52 29.75
N TYR A 233 -14.53 -0.23 28.48
CA TYR A 233 -13.31 -0.74 27.83
C TYR A 233 -12.62 0.28 26.91
N HIS A 234 -13.37 1.14 26.20
CA HIS A 234 -12.78 2.04 25.22
C HIS A 234 -11.79 3.05 25.83
N ILE A 235 -10.60 3.15 25.23
CA ILE A 235 -9.50 4.03 25.69
C ILE A 235 -9.92 5.50 25.82
N ASN A 236 -10.86 5.95 24.99
CA ASN A 236 -11.34 7.34 25.00
C ASN A 236 -12.14 7.68 26.27
N ILE A 237 -12.83 6.71 26.88
CA ILE A 237 -13.56 6.91 28.14
C ILE A 237 -12.58 7.27 29.26
N TRP A 238 -11.46 6.55 29.32
CA TRP A 238 -10.40 6.77 30.31
C TRP A 238 -9.66 8.09 30.06
N ARG A 239 -9.42 8.45 28.79
CA ARG A 239 -8.79 9.72 28.41
C ARG A 239 -9.62 10.96 28.77
N GLN A 240 -10.94 10.81 28.89
CA GLN A 240 -11.84 11.88 29.36
C GLN A 240 -11.79 12.07 30.90
N GLY A 241 -10.89 11.38 31.61
CA GLY A 241 -10.68 11.54 33.05
C GLY A 241 -11.65 10.74 33.91
N GLN A 242 -12.43 9.81 33.34
CA GLN A 242 -13.25 8.92 34.13
C GLN A 242 -12.37 7.86 34.81
N LEU A 243 -12.43 7.80 36.15
CA LEU A 243 -11.67 6.83 36.93
C LEU A 243 -12.38 5.45 36.93
N PRO A 244 -11.62 4.34 36.93
CA PRO A 244 -12.19 3.01 37.11
C PRO A 244 -12.85 2.89 38.49
N GLN A 245 -14.06 2.33 38.51
CA GLN A 245 -14.87 2.16 39.73
C GLN A 245 -14.78 0.75 40.31
N SER A 246 -14.28 -0.21 39.53
CA SER A 246 -14.09 -1.59 39.95
C SER A 246 -12.75 -2.15 39.48
N LYS A 247 -12.38 -3.31 40.03
CA LYS A 247 -11.17 -4.03 39.60
C LYS A 247 -11.23 -4.45 38.13
N GLU A 248 -12.42 -4.81 37.65
CA GLU A 248 -12.66 -5.21 36.26
C GLU A 248 -12.46 -4.03 35.30
N GLU A 249 -12.92 -2.83 35.70
CA GLU A 249 -12.71 -1.61 34.93
C GLU A 249 -11.25 -1.16 34.92
N ALA A 250 -10.54 -1.26 36.04
CA ALA A 250 -9.10 -0.96 36.09
C ALA A 250 -8.29 -1.92 35.20
N PHE A 251 -8.65 -3.21 35.21
CA PHE A 251 -8.08 -4.19 34.29
C PHE A 251 -8.35 -3.80 32.84
N ASN A 252 -9.60 -3.51 32.48
CA ASN A 252 -9.99 -3.14 31.12
C ASN A 252 -9.31 -1.84 30.65
N MET A 253 -9.12 -0.87 31.54
CA MET A 253 -8.35 0.34 31.28
C MET A 253 -6.91 0.02 30.88
N ASN A 254 -6.20 -0.79 31.67
CA ASN A 254 -4.83 -1.21 31.38
C ASN A 254 -4.75 -2.09 30.13
N HIS A 255 -5.69 -3.01 29.96
CA HIS A 255 -5.78 -3.90 28.80
C HIS A 255 -5.97 -3.11 27.50
N SER A 256 -6.91 -2.15 27.47
CA SER A 256 -7.13 -1.28 26.31
C SER A 256 -5.91 -0.41 25.99
N ALA A 257 -5.22 0.11 27.02
CA ALA A 257 -3.99 0.89 26.86
C ALA A 257 -2.86 0.04 26.24
N ALA A 258 -2.70 -1.20 26.68
CA ALA A 258 -1.73 -2.13 26.13
C ALA A 258 -2.09 -2.55 24.68
N ARG A 259 -3.36 -2.83 24.41
CA ARG A 259 -3.85 -3.24 23.08
C ARG A 259 -3.72 -2.14 22.02
N ASN A 260 -3.68 -0.87 22.40
CA ASN A 260 -3.53 0.27 21.48
C ASN A 260 -2.36 0.10 20.47
N VAL A 261 -1.29 -0.62 20.85
CA VAL A 261 -0.19 -0.95 19.93
C VAL A 261 -0.64 -1.65 18.65
N VAL A 262 -1.65 -2.52 18.72
CA VAL A 262 -2.16 -3.29 17.58
C VAL A 262 -2.81 -2.35 16.56
N GLU A 263 -3.67 -1.45 17.03
CA GLU A 263 -4.34 -0.46 16.19
C GLU A 263 -3.34 0.50 15.55
N ARG A 264 -2.39 1.02 16.33
CA ARG A 264 -1.30 1.88 15.82
C ARG A 264 -0.50 1.15 14.75
N CYS A 265 -0.14 -0.12 14.97
CA CYS A 265 0.61 -0.93 14.01
C CYS A 265 -0.13 -1.08 12.67
N PHE A 266 -1.42 -1.43 12.69
CA PHE A 266 -2.22 -1.52 11.47
C PHE A 266 -2.44 -0.16 10.78
N ARG A 267 -2.58 0.93 11.55
CA ARG A 267 -2.68 2.29 10.99
C ARG A 267 -1.40 2.68 10.26
N VAL A 268 -0.23 2.51 10.87
CA VAL A 268 1.08 2.76 10.23
C VAL A 268 1.25 1.88 9.00
N LEU A 269 0.88 0.59 9.07
CA LEU A 269 0.94 -0.33 7.92
C LEU A 269 0.11 0.19 6.73
N LYS A 270 -1.12 0.66 6.98
CA LYS A 270 -2.02 1.21 5.96
C LYS A 270 -1.56 2.58 5.44
N MET A 271 -0.95 3.41 6.28
CA MET A 271 -0.36 4.69 5.86
C MET A 271 0.82 4.45 4.92
N ARG A 272 1.70 3.50 5.25
CA ARG A 272 2.85 3.12 4.43
C ARG A 272 2.44 2.55 3.08
N TRP A 273 1.57 1.54 3.10
CA TRP A 273 1.20 0.77 1.91
C TRP A 273 -0.15 1.20 1.36
N GLY A 274 -0.12 2.07 0.36
CA GLY A 274 -1.33 2.57 -0.29
C GLY A 274 -2.25 1.49 -0.84
N ILE A 275 -1.69 0.33 -1.24
CA ILE A 275 -2.46 -0.82 -1.74
C ILE A 275 -3.44 -1.42 -0.73
N LEU A 276 -3.23 -1.21 0.56
CA LEU A 276 -4.09 -1.73 1.63
C LEU A 276 -5.27 -0.81 1.97
N ARG A 277 -5.32 0.40 1.40
CA ARG A 277 -6.33 1.42 1.73
C ARG A 277 -7.60 1.34 0.91
N SER A 278 -7.57 0.62 -0.21
CA SER A 278 -8.71 0.52 -1.11
C SER A 278 -8.77 -0.85 -1.79
N TYR A 279 -9.92 -1.15 -2.38
CA TYR A 279 -10.14 -2.43 -3.05
C TYR A 279 -9.10 -2.68 -4.15
N SER A 280 -8.64 -3.92 -4.26
CA SER A 280 -7.65 -4.32 -5.25
C SER A 280 -8.27 -5.16 -6.36
N TYR A 281 -7.73 -5.06 -7.58
CA TYR A 281 -8.15 -5.87 -8.74
C TYR A 281 -7.44 -7.22 -8.81
N TYR A 282 -6.53 -7.51 -7.89
CA TYR A 282 -5.86 -8.80 -7.84
C TYR A 282 -6.83 -9.92 -7.40
N PRO A 283 -6.65 -11.17 -7.85
CA PRO A 283 -7.40 -12.30 -7.31
C PRO A 283 -7.21 -12.42 -5.79
N ILE A 284 -8.23 -12.91 -5.07
CA ILE A 284 -8.22 -12.97 -3.60
C ILE A 284 -6.95 -13.63 -3.04
N ARG A 285 -6.49 -14.73 -3.64
CA ARG A 285 -5.25 -15.43 -3.24
C ARG A 285 -4.01 -14.52 -3.32
N THR A 286 -3.95 -13.65 -4.32
CA THR A 286 -2.87 -12.67 -4.48
C THR A 286 -3.04 -11.52 -3.49
N GLN A 287 -4.26 -11.08 -3.20
CA GLN A 287 -4.52 -10.08 -2.15
C GLN A 287 -4.04 -10.58 -0.79
N CYS A 288 -4.35 -11.83 -0.42
CA CYS A 288 -3.87 -12.45 0.83
C CYS A 288 -2.34 -12.41 0.93
N ARG A 289 -1.66 -12.76 -0.16
CA ARG A 289 -0.19 -12.71 -0.28
C ARG A 289 0.36 -11.30 -0.15
N ILE A 290 -0.31 -10.31 -0.75
CA ILE A 290 0.07 -8.89 -0.65
C ILE A 290 -0.01 -8.43 0.81
N VAL A 291 -1.09 -8.74 1.52
CA VAL A 291 -1.25 -8.39 2.94
C VAL A 291 -0.08 -8.95 3.76
N THR A 292 0.22 -10.24 3.61
CA THR A 292 1.34 -10.87 4.31
C THR A 292 2.67 -10.24 3.93
N ALA A 293 2.92 -9.99 2.64
CA ALA A 293 4.15 -9.34 2.18
C ALA A 293 4.32 -7.91 2.75
N CYS A 294 3.23 -7.14 2.86
CA CYS A 294 3.24 -5.83 3.49
C CYS A 294 3.64 -5.90 4.98
N CYS A 295 3.12 -6.88 5.74
CA CYS A 295 3.54 -7.11 7.13
C CYS A 295 5.02 -7.48 7.24
N LEU A 296 5.52 -8.38 6.37
CA LEU A 296 6.93 -8.77 6.34
C LEU A 296 7.85 -7.59 5.99
N LEU A 297 7.48 -6.80 4.99
CA LEU A 297 8.21 -5.60 4.61
C LEU A 297 8.20 -4.54 5.72
N HIS A 298 7.07 -4.38 6.41
CA HIS A 298 6.98 -3.46 7.55
C HIS A 298 7.97 -3.86 8.66
N ASN A 299 8.05 -5.14 9.00
CA ASN A 299 9.05 -5.63 9.95
C ASN A 299 10.49 -5.42 9.47
N PHE A 300 10.76 -5.69 8.19
CA PHE A 300 12.06 -5.44 7.60
C PHE A 300 12.45 -3.96 7.75
N ILE A 301 11.55 -3.05 7.43
CA ILE A 301 11.79 -1.60 7.55
C ILE A 301 12.03 -1.21 8.99
N LYS A 302 11.18 -1.66 9.93
CA LYS A 302 11.37 -1.42 11.36
C LYS A 302 12.72 -1.93 11.90
N ARG A 303 13.28 -2.97 11.28
CA ARG A 303 14.60 -3.51 11.65
C ARG A 303 15.76 -2.70 11.08
N GLU A 304 15.65 -2.21 9.85
CA GLU A 304 16.78 -1.59 9.13
C GLU A 304 16.76 -0.05 9.18
N MET A 305 15.62 0.57 9.42
CA MET A 305 15.46 2.03 9.55
C MET A 305 15.36 2.42 11.02
N SER A 306 16.41 3.09 11.53
CA SER A 306 16.44 3.59 12.91
C SER A 306 15.42 4.71 13.17
N ILE A 307 15.16 5.54 12.15
CA ILE A 307 14.10 6.55 12.16
C ILE A 307 13.19 6.27 10.96
N ASP A 308 11.91 6.04 11.25
CA ASP A 308 10.89 5.78 10.25
C ASP A 308 10.01 7.03 10.10
N PRO A 309 10.14 7.79 8.99
CA PRO A 309 9.37 9.01 8.82
C PRO A 309 7.85 8.78 8.85
N VAL A 310 7.37 7.62 8.37
CA VAL A 310 5.92 7.31 8.38
C VAL A 310 5.40 7.13 9.81
N GLU A 311 6.20 6.51 10.68
CA GLU A 311 5.84 6.36 12.09
C GLU A 311 5.89 7.70 12.82
N HIS A 312 6.91 8.51 12.55
CA HIS A 312 7.02 9.86 13.11
C HIS A 312 5.86 10.76 12.67
N GLU A 313 5.48 10.73 11.38
CA GLU A 313 4.30 11.42 10.85
C GLU A 313 3.02 10.99 11.56
N TYR A 314 2.86 9.68 11.80
CA TYR A 314 1.71 9.16 12.53
C TYR A 314 1.71 9.59 13.99
N ASP A 315 2.84 9.52 14.69
CA ASP A 315 2.95 9.92 16.09
C ASP A 315 2.66 11.41 16.26
N MET A 316 3.17 12.25 15.36
CA MET A 316 2.83 13.68 15.30
C MET A 316 1.34 13.90 15.01
N TRP A 317 0.74 13.12 14.11
CA TRP A 317 -0.68 13.19 13.82
C TRP A 317 -1.55 12.74 15.01
N GLU A 318 -1.14 11.69 15.72
CA GLU A 318 -1.82 11.17 16.91
C GLU A 318 -1.79 12.19 18.06
N LEU A 319 -0.63 12.83 18.29
CA LEU A 319 -0.48 13.92 19.27
C LEU A 319 -1.41 15.11 18.97
N HIS A 320 -1.51 15.52 17.70
CA HIS A 320 -2.38 16.64 17.32
C HIS A 320 -3.88 16.30 17.34
N ASN A 321 -4.26 15.04 17.08
CA ASN A 321 -5.67 14.62 16.98
C ASN A 321 -6.19 13.89 18.21
N MET A 322 -5.48 13.97 19.34
CA MET A 322 -5.85 13.32 20.61
C MET A 322 -7.28 13.65 21.09
N HIS A 323 -7.89 14.73 20.58
CA HIS A 323 -9.23 15.22 20.93
C HIS A 323 -10.31 14.99 19.86
N ASN A 324 -9.99 14.44 18.68
CA ASN A 324 -10.90 14.42 17.51
C ASN A 324 -11.07 13.03 16.86
N VAL A 325 -10.77 11.93 17.57
CA VAL A 325 -11.05 10.58 17.05
C VAL A 325 -12.57 10.38 17.02
N PRO A 326 -13.18 10.12 15.85
CA PRO A 326 -14.63 9.88 15.75
C PRO A 326 -15.04 8.71 16.64
N LEU A 327 -16.22 8.86 17.27
CA LEU A 327 -16.95 7.79 17.94
C LEU A 327 -17.20 6.66 16.93
N GLU A 328 -16.49 5.54 17.06
CA GLU A 328 -17.04 4.27 16.57
C GLU A 328 -18.07 3.82 17.62
N ASP A 329 -19.27 3.52 17.14
CA ASP A 329 -20.50 3.22 17.88
C ASP A 329 -20.30 2.07 18.88
N PRO A 330 -20.81 2.16 20.13
CA PRO A 330 -20.64 1.15 21.15
C PRO A 330 -21.77 0.13 21.06
N GLU A 331 -21.70 -0.79 20.12
CA GLU A 331 -22.48 -2.02 20.19
C GLU A 331 -21.58 -3.22 19.98
N ASP A 332 -21.24 -3.90 21.08
CA ASP A 332 -21.01 -5.35 21.05
C ASP A 332 -21.04 -5.91 22.49
N HIS A 333 -22.26 -6.09 23.01
CA HIS A 333 -22.49 -6.97 24.15
C HIS A 333 -22.43 -8.43 23.67
N ILE A 334 -21.28 -9.07 23.86
CA ILE A 334 -21.05 -10.46 23.43
C ILE A 334 -21.66 -11.43 24.44
N THR A 335 -22.66 -12.19 24.00
CA THR A 335 -23.38 -13.23 24.73
C THR A 335 -22.75 -14.62 24.48
N GLN A 336 -21.97 -15.07 25.48
CA GLN A 336 -21.45 -16.44 25.69
C GLN A 336 -20.43 -17.05 24.71
N VAL A 337 -19.29 -17.49 25.27
CA VAL A 337 -18.63 -18.82 25.07
C VAL A 337 -17.80 -19.08 26.34
N ASP A 338 -17.82 -20.32 26.82
CA ASP A 338 -17.29 -20.79 28.11
C ASP A 338 -15.81 -20.47 28.36
N THR A 339 -15.53 -20.05 29.59
CA THR A 339 -14.20 -19.76 30.14
C THR A 339 -13.62 -20.99 30.83
N THR A 340 -12.30 -21.00 31.01
CA THR A 340 -11.63 -21.95 31.92
C THR A 340 -11.45 -21.30 33.30
N ASN A 341 -11.65 -22.08 34.37
CA ASN A 341 -11.62 -21.56 35.74
C ASN A 341 -10.25 -20.97 36.12
N GLU A 342 -9.16 -21.64 35.73
CA GLU A 342 -7.78 -21.27 36.08
C GLU A 342 -7.36 -19.88 35.54
N TRP A 343 -7.67 -19.60 34.27
CA TRP A 343 -7.36 -18.31 33.64
C TRP A 343 -8.29 -17.19 34.08
N THR A 344 -9.47 -17.55 34.59
CA THR A 344 -10.39 -16.59 35.20
C THR A 344 -9.82 -16.13 36.54
N GLU A 345 -9.38 -17.06 37.38
CA GLU A 345 -8.73 -16.76 38.67
C GLU A 345 -7.43 -15.97 38.49
N MET A 346 -6.58 -16.36 37.54
CA MET A 346 -5.37 -15.59 37.20
C MET A 346 -5.69 -14.15 36.84
N ARG A 347 -6.69 -13.94 35.97
CA ARG A 347 -7.13 -12.59 35.55
C ARG A 347 -7.68 -11.80 36.72
N ASP A 348 -8.51 -12.41 37.56
CA ASP A 348 -9.10 -11.78 38.74
C ASP A 348 -8.03 -11.35 39.75
N ASN A 349 -7.01 -12.18 39.97
CA ASN A 349 -5.87 -11.83 40.82
C ASN A 349 -5.10 -10.63 40.26
N LEU A 350 -4.85 -10.61 38.93
CA LEU A 350 -4.17 -9.50 38.28
C LEU A 350 -5.01 -8.21 38.35
N ALA A 351 -6.31 -8.30 38.13
CA ALA A 351 -7.25 -7.18 38.22
C ALA A 351 -7.28 -6.58 39.64
N THR A 352 -7.33 -7.43 40.66
CA THR A 352 -7.26 -7.00 42.06
C THR A 352 -5.94 -6.31 42.37
N GLN A 353 -4.81 -6.86 41.92
CA GLN A 353 -3.50 -6.23 42.12
C GLN A 353 -3.44 -4.84 41.47
N MET A 354 -3.81 -4.73 40.19
CA MET A 354 -3.82 -3.46 39.44
C MET A 354 -4.72 -2.41 40.10
N TYR A 355 -5.88 -2.84 40.61
CA TYR A 355 -6.80 -1.93 41.27
C TYR A 355 -6.26 -1.41 42.61
N ASN A 356 -5.62 -2.28 43.39
CA ASN A 356 -4.97 -1.87 44.65
C ASN A 356 -3.83 -0.88 44.39
N GLU A 357 -3.01 -1.11 43.36
CA GLU A 357 -1.95 -0.18 42.93
C GLU A 357 -2.54 1.16 42.46
N PHE A 358 -3.66 1.13 41.73
CA PHE A 358 -4.38 2.34 41.32
C PHE A 358 -4.91 3.13 42.52
N LEU A 359 -5.53 2.45 43.50
CA LEU A 359 -6.01 3.08 44.73
C LEU A 359 -4.86 3.67 45.56
N ALA A 360 -3.72 2.98 45.65
CA ALA A 360 -2.55 3.50 46.36
C ALA A 360 -1.97 4.77 45.72
N THR A 361 -2.05 4.90 44.39
CA THR A 361 -1.51 6.07 43.66
C THR A 361 -2.47 7.26 43.61
N HIS A 362 -3.78 7.02 43.73
CA HIS A 362 -4.82 8.05 43.60
C HIS A 362 -5.64 8.28 44.89
N GLY A 363 -5.37 7.52 45.95
CA GLY A 363 -6.10 7.55 47.23
C GLY A 363 -5.48 8.42 48.34
N ASP A 364 -4.21 8.82 48.24
CA ASP A 364 -3.51 9.65 49.24
C ASP A 364 -3.88 11.16 49.18
N GLY A 365 -5.04 11.49 48.59
CA GLY A 365 -5.49 12.86 48.35
C GLY A 365 -6.89 13.18 48.85
N GLN A 366 -7.34 12.55 49.95
CA GLN A 366 -8.56 12.96 50.67
C GLN A 366 -8.25 13.61 52.02
#